data_AF-J3DTY3-F1
#
_entry.id   AF-J3DTY3-F1
#
_cell.length_a   1.000
_cell.length_b   1.000
_cell.length_c   1.000
_cell.angle_alpha   90.00
_cell.angle_beta   90.00
_cell.angle_gamma   90.00
#
_symmetry.space_group_name_H-M   'P 1'
#
loop_
_entity.id
_entity.type
_entity.pdbx_description
1 polymer ?
#
loop_
_entity_poly.entity_id
_entity_poly.type
_entity_poly.pdbx_seq_one_letter_code
_entity_poly.pdbx_strand_id
1 'polypeptide(L)'
;MTGRLTSTEGVLEHWNFEQVKALGDTWADEHASLRNLIYQLNSLHTVTAMMESFNPDFVVFVRPDNFYHTPLPTYVFKHPNARRLNTYIPDWQWWGGLNDRFAICGRDTYMAYGKRIEHIFDFCKATGRKLHSERLLKYVLQQAGARICTMDTKASRVRITGAFADESFSPKRGMGKRENRYFHLFAQFRTFMDRQRSDKTEAP
;
A
#
# COMPACT_ATOMS: atom_id res chain seq x y z
N MET A 1 9.27 -21.71 1.08
CA MET A 1 9.66 -20.55 1.92
C MET A 1 8.76 -20.57 3.15
N THR A 2 9.32 -20.54 4.36
CA THR A 2 8.54 -20.58 5.62
C THR A 2 8.28 -19.17 6.14
N GLY A 3 7.07 -18.92 6.64
CA GLY A 3 6.77 -17.70 7.38
C GLY A 3 7.54 -17.65 8.70
N ARG A 4 7.92 -16.45 9.14
CA ARG A 4 8.57 -16.21 10.44
C ARG A 4 7.73 -15.24 11.25
N LEU A 5 7.54 -15.55 12.54
CA LEU A 5 7.06 -14.59 13.53
C LEU A 5 8.28 -13.90 14.14
N THR A 6 8.26 -12.58 14.20
CA THR A 6 9.30 -11.76 14.84
C THR A 6 8.76 -11.17 16.15
N SER A 7 9.64 -10.96 17.14
CA SER A 7 9.27 -10.23 18.36
C SER A 7 8.85 -8.80 18.03
N THR A 8 7.99 -8.22 18.88
CA THR A 8 7.65 -6.78 18.88
C THR A 8 8.53 -5.97 19.84
N GLU A 9 9.37 -6.63 20.62
CA GLU A 9 10.33 -6.04 21.56
C GLU A 9 11.34 -5.13 20.84
N GLY A 10 11.62 -3.95 21.40
CA GLY A 10 12.53 -2.96 20.83
C GLY A 10 11.99 -2.20 19.61
N VAL A 11 10.86 -2.61 19.03
CA VAL A 11 10.34 -2.03 17.77
C VAL A 11 9.75 -0.63 17.98
N LEU A 12 9.12 -0.36 19.13
CA LEU A 12 8.55 0.97 19.41
C LEU A 12 9.64 1.97 19.76
N GLU A 13 10.69 1.50 20.42
CA GLU A 13 11.89 2.24 20.80
C GLU A 13 12.71 2.61 19.55
N HIS A 14 12.96 1.63 18.67
CA HIS A 14 13.68 1.81 17.41
C HIS A 14 13.05 2.86 16.49
N TRP A 15 11.71 2.90 16.41
CA TRP A 15 10.96 3.87 15.59
C TRP A 15 10.50 5.12 16.37
N ASN A 16 11.09 5.39 17.55
CA ASN A 16 10.82 6.53 18.42
C ASN A 16 9.32 6.82 18.63
N PHE A 17 8.57 5.80 19.09
CA PHE A 17 7.13 5.85 19.25
C PHE A 17 6.64 7.00 20.14
N GLU A 18 7.43 7.44 21.12
CA GLU A 18 7.13 8.63 21.94
C GLU A 18 7.01 9.90 21.08
N GLN A 19 7.96 10.13 20.15
CA GLN A 19 7.87 11.23 19.20
C GLN A 19 6.68 11.05 18.24
N VAL A 20 6.34 9.82 17.84
CA VAL A 20 5.17 9.55 16.99
C VAL A 20 3.85 9.83 17.74
N LYS A 21 3.74 9.52 19.04
CA LYS A 21 2.59 9.90 19.88
C LYS A 21 2.43 11.41 20.00
N ALA A 22 3.54 12.16 20.09
CA ALA A 22 3.53 13.62 20.14
C ALA A 22 2.97 14.29 18.87
N LEU A 23 2.95 13.58 17.72
CA LEU A 23 2.25 14.00 16.50
C LEU A 23 0.72 13.86 16.59
N GLY A 24 0.22 13.29 17.69
CA GLY A 24 -1.19 13.19 18.06
C GLY A 24 -1.90 11.92 17.58
N ASP A 25 -2.90 11.49 18.35
CA ASP A 25 -3.74 10.35 17.99
C ASP A 25 -4.77 10.70 16.89
N THR A 26 -4.77 9.95 15.79
CA THR A 26 -5.71 10.09 14.66
C THR A 26 -7.08 9.48 14.93
N TRP A 27 -7.15 8.47 15.81
CA TRP A 27 -8.34 7.64 16.05
C TRP A 27 -8.94 7.84 17.44
N ALA A 28 -8.19 8.47 18.35
CA ALA A 28 -8.53 8.66 19.77
C ALA A 28 -8.75 7.31 20.48
N ASP A 29 -7.84 6.36 20.25
CA ASP A 29 -7.87 4.98 20.76
C ASP A 29 -6.68 4.68 21.68
N GLU A 30 -6.24 5.68 22.46
CA GLU A 30 -5.06 5.65 23.33
C GLU A 30 -3.80 5.20 22.57
N HIS A 31 -3.68 5.69 21.32
CA HIS A 31 -2.63 5.32 20.37
C HIS A 31 -2.55 3.81 20.06
N ALA A 32 -3.59 3.01 20.29
CA ALA A 32 -3.59 1.58 19.98
C ALA A 32 -3.44 1.33 18.47
N SER A 33 -4.20 2.03 17.62
CA SER A 33 -4.07 1.96 16.17
C SER A 33 -2.73 2.52 15.68
N LEU A 34 -2.15 3.49 16.39
CA LEU A 34 -0.85 4.08 16.07
C LEU A 34 0.29 3.08 16.33
N ARG A 35 0.26 2.38 17.48
CA ARG A 35 1.16 1.30 17.87
C ARG A 35 1.07 0.11 16.91
N ASN A 36 -0.14 -0.32 16.58
CA ASN A 36 -0.39 -1.36 15.58
C ASN A 36 0.13 -0.98 14.19
N LEU A 37 0.04 0.31 13.82
CA LEU A 37 0.61 0.81 12.57
C LEU A 37 2.14 0.73 12.55
N ILE A 38 2.83 1.08 13.65
CA ILE A 38 4.29 0.92 13.74
C ILE A 38 4.71 -0.54 13.57
N TYR A 39 4.03 -1.49 14.22
CA TYR A 39 4.32 -2.93 14.02
C TYR A 39 4.06 -3.40 12.58
N GLN A 40 2.95 -2.98 11.95
CA GLN A 40 2.67 -3.29 10.54
C GLN A 40 3.76 -2.73 9.61
N LEU A 41 4.18 -1.49 9.86
CA LEU A 41 5.17 -0.78 9.07
C LEU A 41 6.59 -1.33 9.25
N ASN A 42 6.97 -1.73 10.47
CA ASN A 42 8.25 -2.42 10.75
C ASN A 42 8.33 -3.77 10.03
N SER A 43 7.25 -4.55 10.05
CA SER A 43 7.16 -5.82 9.31
C SER A 43 7.34 -5.60 7.80
N LEU A 44 6.71 -4.56 7.24
CA LEU A 44 6.84 -4.19 5.83
C LEU A 44 8.27 -3.72 5.48
N HIS A 45 8.89 -2.89 6.32
CA HIS A 45 10.28 -2.45 6.16
C HIS A 45 11.24 -3.65 6.15
N THR A 46 11.09 -4.54 7.14
CA THR A 46 11.93 -5.74 7.31
C THR A 46 11.89 -6.63 6.06
N VAL A 47 10.69 -7.03 5.60
CA VAL A 47 10.59 -7.90 4.40
C VAL A 47 11.00 -7.18 3.12
N THR A 48 10.96 -5.85 3.08
CA THR A 48 11.42 -5.06 1.92
C THR A 48 12.94 -5.00 1.86
N ALA A 49 13.61 -4.79 3.00
CA ALA A 49 15.07 -4.83 3.09
C ALA A 49 15.63 -6.21 2.71
N MET A 50 14.89 -7.30 3.01
CA MET A 50 15.25 -8.65 2.56
C MET A 50 15.15 -8.87 1.04
N MET A 51 14.52 -7.95 0.29
CA MET A 51 14.35 -8.04 -1.18
C MET A 51 15.33 -7.15 -1.96
N GLU A 52 16.04 -6.22 -1.33
CA GLU A 52 16.93 -5.25 -2.01
C GLU A 52 17.98 -5.96 -2.89
N SER A 53 18.69 -6.94 -2.32
CA SER A 53 19.76 -7.69 -2.99
C SER A 53 19.28 -8.60 -4.13
N PHE A 54 17.99 -8.97 -4.14
CA PHE A 54 17.38 -9.70 -5.25
C PHE A 54 17.09 -8.78 -6.45
N ASN A 55 17.03 -7.46 -6.24
CA ASN A 55 16.80 -6.44 -7.25
C ASN A 55 15.62 -6.78 -8.21
N PRO A 56 14.38 -6.95 -7.69
CA PRO A 56 13.23 -7.42 -8.46
C PRO A 56 12.71 -6.39 -9.49
N ASP A 57 12.11 -6.88 -10.58
CA ASP A 57 11.31 -6.05 -11.49
C ASP A 57 9.97 -5.62 -10.89
N PHE A 58 9.36 -6.50 -10.09
CA PHE A 58 8.10 -6.30 -9.41
C PHE A 58 8.11 -6.93 -8.02
N VAL A 59 7.50 -6.26 -7.04
CA VAL A 59 7.24 -6.81 -5.71
C VAL A 59 5.73 -6.83 -5.46
N VAL A 60 5.23 -8.01 -5.09
CA VAL A 60 3.82 -8.21 -4.72
C VAL A 60 3.71 -8.18 -3.21
N PHE A 61 3.10 -7.13 -2.67
CA PHE A 61 2.76 -7.04 -1.26
C PHE A 61 1.37 -7.64 -1.04
N VAL A 62 1.28 -8.67 -0.21
CA VAL A 62 0.01 -9.28 0.23
C VAL A 62 -0.05 -9.29 1.75
N ARG A 63 -1.21 -8.98 2.33
CA ARG A 63 -1.44 -9.25 3.75
C ARG A 63 -1.82 -10.72 3.95
N PRO A 64 -1.35 -11.38 5.04
CA PRO A 64 -1.71 -12.76 5.36
C PRO A 64 -3.15 -12.91 5.87
N ASP A 65 -3.79 -11.82 6.33
CA ASP A 65 -5.18 -11.81 6.82
C ASP A 65 -6.21 -11.54 5.72
N ASN A 66 -5.86 -11.66 4.43
CA ASN A 66 -6.76 -11.44 3.30
C ASN A 66 -7.08 -12.74 2.54
N PHE A 67 -8.36 -13.04 2.34
CA PHE A 67 -8.85 -14.02 1.37
C PHE A 67 -9.14 -13.34 0.04
N TYR A 68 -8.58 -13.86 -1.07
CA TYR A 68 -8.72 -13.28 -2.41
C TYR A 68 -9.87 -13.94 -3.18
N HIS A 69 -10.90 -13.17 -3.51
CA HIS A 69 -12.09 -13.62 -4.23
C HIS A 69 -11.89 -13.65 -5.76
N THR A 70 -10.90 -12.90 -6.25
CA THR A 70 -10.47 -12.89 -7.66
C THR A 70 -8.93 -12.88 -7.72
N PRO A 71 -8.31 -13.39 -8.79
CA PRO A 71 -6.86 -13.42 -8.91
C PRO A 71 -6.25 -12.01 -9.01
N LEU A 72 -4.93 -11.94 -8.82
CA LEU A 72 -4.14 -10.77 -9.23
C LEU A 72 -4.04 -10.74 -10.76
N PRO A 73 -4.15 -9.57 -11.40
CA PRO A 73 -4.12 -9.46 -12.86
C PRO A 73 -2.73 -9.77 -13.42
N THR A 74 -2.62 -10.78 -14.29
CA THR A 74 -1.35 -11.21 -14.89
C THR A 74 -0.73 -10.17 -15.82
N TYR A 75 -1.54 -9.34 -16.48
CA TYR A 75 -1.06 -8.38 -17.49
C TYR A 75 0.00 -7.41 -16.95
N VAL A 76 -0.01 -7.09 -15.64
CA VAL A 76 0.87 -6.10 -15.00
C VAL A 76 2.35 -6.49 -15.10
N PHE A 77 2.66 -7.79 -15.06
CA PHE A 77 4.04 -8.31 -15.06
C PHE A 77 4.72 -8.24 -16.44
N LYS A 78 3.96 -7.94 -17.51
CA LYS A 78 4.53 -7.62 -18.84
C LYS A 78 5.32 -6.30 -18.78
N HIS A 79 6.28 -6.12 -19.70
CA HIS A 79 7.04 -4.88 -19.93
C HIS A 79 7.64 -4.21 -18.66
N PRO A 80 8.46 -4.92 -17.84
CA PRO A 80 8.98 -4.40 -16.57
C PRO A 80 9.65 -3.02 -16.69
N ASN A 81 10.52 -2.81 -17.68
CA ASN A 81 11.19 -1.53 -17.92
C ASN A 81 10.22 -0.35 -18.18
N ALA A 82 9.04 -0.59 -18.75
CA ALA A 82 8.03 0.44 -18.97
C ALA A 82 7.21 0.76 -17.69
N ARG A 83 7.22 -0.17 -16.73
CA ARG A 83 6.37 -0.19 -15.52
C ARG A 83 7.13 -0.14 -14.20
N ARG A 84 8.45 0.04 -14.24
CA ARG A 84 9.34 0.22 -13.06
C ARG A 84 8.83 1.27 -12.07
N LEU A 85 8.19 2.34 -12.56
CA LEU A 85 7.57 3.42 -11.77
C LEU A 85 6.07 3.19 -11.44
N ASN A 86 5.46 2.09 -11.84
CA ASN A 86 4.03 1.85 -11.60
C ASN A 86 3.80 1.23 -10.23
N THR A 87 2.68 1.61 -9.60
CA THR A 87 2.21 0.99 -8.36
C THR A 87 0.73 0.69 -8.47
N TYR A 88 0.40 -0.59 -8.62
CA TYR A 88 -0.97 -1.09 -8.67
C TYR A 88 -1.47 -1.31 -7.24
N ILE A 89 -2.67 -0.80 -6.93
CA ILE A 89 -3.37 -0.91 -5.65
C ILE A 89 -4.85 -1.27 -5.89
N PRO A 90 -5.63 -1.69 -4.88
CA PRO A 90 -7.04 -2.06 -5.07
C PRO A 90 -7.85 -0.83 -5.53
N ASP A 91 -8.82 -1.00 -6.45
CA ASP A 91 -9.63 0.12 -6.97
C ASP A 91 -10.70 0.66 -5.99
N TRP A 92 -10.85 0.01 -4.83
CA TRP A 92 -11.89 0.24 -3.84
C TRP A 92 -11.32 0.73 -2.50
N GLN A 93 -12.16 1.45 -1.72
CA GLN A 93 -11.86 1.95 -0.36
C GLN A 93 -10.56 2.78 -0.22
N TRP A 94 -10.56 4.02 -0.73
CA TRP A 94 -9.46 4.97 -0.51
C TRP A 94 -9.91 6.05 0.49
N TRP A 95 -9.85 5.75 1.78
CA TRP A 95 -10.40 6.55 2.90
C TRP A 95 -9.64 7.87 3.21
N GLY A 96 -9.02 8.47 2.20
CA GLY A 96 -8.23 9.69 2.30
C GLY A 96 -6.82 9.53 1.74
N GLY A 97 -6.34 8.30 1.54
CA GLY A 97 -5.05 8.01 0.92
C GLY A 97 -5.17 6.93 -0.15
N LEU A 98 -4.40 5.85 -0.01
CA LEU A 98 -4.40 4.65 -0.86
C LEU A 98 -4.58 3.39 -0.01
N ASN A 99 -5.39 2.43 -0.48
CA ASN A 99 -5.66 1.16 0.19
C ASN A 99 -4.41 0.26 0.18
N ASP A 100 -3.94 -0.18 1.35
CA ASP A 100 -2.69 -0.94 1.51
C ASP A 100 -2.88 -2.46 1.67
N ARG A 101 -4.10 -2.96 1.43
CA ARG A 101 -4.44 -4.39 1.62
C ARG A 101 -3.60 -5.35 0.78
N PHE A 102 -3.28 -4.96 -0.45
CA PHE A 102 -2.32 -5.62 -1.33
C PHE A 102 -1.86 -4.62 -2.40
N ALA A 103 -0.67 -4.82 -2.95
CA ALA A 103 -0.14 -3.98 -4.01
C ALA A 103 0.82 -4.74 -4.91
N ILE A 104 1.00 -4.27 -6.15
CA ILE A 104 2.08 -4.69 -7.03
C ILE A 104 2.89 -3.44 -7.37
N CYS A 105 4.11 -3.37 -6.86
CA CYS A 105 5.02 -2.24 -7.08
C CYS A 105 6.08 -2.63 -8.11
N GLY A 106 6.41 -1.71 -9.01
CA GLY A 106 7.59 -1.86 -9.87
C GLY A 106 8.90 -1.65 -9.10
N ARG A 107 10.00 -2.03 -9.78
CA ARG A 107 11.41 -1.89 -9.37
C ARG A 107 11.78 -0.58 -8.68
N ASP A 108 11.17 0.55 -9.03
CA ASP A 108 11.51 1.87 -8.48
C ASP A 108 10.64 2.28 -7.29
N THR A 109 9.48 1.64 -7.10
CA THR A 109 8.46 2.09 -6.13
C THR A 109 8.29 1.16 -4.94
N TYR A 110 8.77 -0.08 -5.01
CA TYR A 110 8.58 -1.06 -3.93
C TYR A 110 9.28 -0.65 -2.62
N MET A 111 10.46 -0.02 -2.70
CA MET A 111 11.15 0.52 -1.53
C MET A 111 10.33 1.61 -0.86
N ALA A 112 9.83 2.59 -1.64
CA ALA A 112 8.97 3.66 -1.12
C ALA A 112 7.64 3.14 -0.55
N TYR A 113 7.08 2.05 -1.11
CA TYR A 113 5.92 1.37 -0.51
C TYR A 113 6.27 0.73 0.83
N GLY A 114 7.31 -0.10 0.86
CA GLY A 114 7.63 -1.00 1.98
C GLY A 114 8.32 -0.30 3.14
N LYS A 115 9.31 0.55 2.87
CA LYS A 115 10.07 1.31 3.87
C LYS A 115 9.42 2.61 4.32
N ARG A 116 8.14 2.85 3.98
CA ARG A 116 7.41 4.10 4.25
C ARG A 116 7.42 4.60 5.70
N ILE A 117 7.77 3.74 6.66
CA ILE A 117 8.04 4.10 8.06
C ILE A 117 9.11 5.19 8.21
N GLU A 118 10.14 5.17 7.36
CA GLU A 118 11.26 6.12 7.36
C GLU A 118 10.78 7.58 7.14
N HIS A 119 9.62 7.75 6.50
CA HIS A 119 9.04 9.05 6.15
C HIS A 119 7.89 9.51 7.07
N ILE A 120 7.68 8.90 8.24
CA ILE A 120 6.63 9.33 9.19
C ILE A 120 6.75 10.81 9.55
N PHE A 121 7.95 11.25 9.92
CA PHE A 121 8.19 12.62 10.35
C PHE A 121 8.13 13.62 9.19
N ASP A 122 8.65 13.25 8.02
CA ASP A 122 8.53 14.04 6.78
C ASP A 122 7.06 14.25 6.39
N PHE A 123 6.26 13.18 6.40
CA PHE A 123 4.83 13.23 6.12
C PHE A 123 4.09 14.18 7.08
N CYS A 124 4.30 14.03 8.39
CA CYS A 124 3.62 14.87 9.38
C CYS A 124 4.06 16.34 9.28
N LYS A 125 5.36 16.60 9.08
CA LYS A 125 5.92 17.94 8.89
C LYS A 125 5.42 18.61 7.60
N ALA A 126 5.44 17.90 6.48
CA ALA A 126 5.07 18.44 5.17
C ALA A 126 3.56 18.61 4.97
N THR A 127 2.72 17.85 5.70
CA THR A 127 1.27 17.91 5.55
C THR A 127 0.53 18.60 6.71
N GLY A 128 1.19 18.82 7.85
CA GLY A 128 0.56 19.33 9.08
C GLY A 128 -0.49 18.37 9.66
N ARG A 129 -0.40 17.07 9.40
CA ARG A 129 -1.41 16.07 9.78
C ARG A 129 -0.82 14.99 10.68
N LYS A 130 -1.65 14.54 11.62
CA LYS A 130 -1.45 13.31 12.40
C LYS A 130 -1.24 12.09 11.50
N LEU A 131 -0.49 11.10 11.97
CA LEU A 131 -0.12 9.91 11.19
C LEU A 131 -1.35 9.05 10.81
N HIS A 132 -1.42 8.63 9.55
CA HIS A 132 -2.48 7.77 9.03
C HIS A 132 -1.94 6.90 7.88
N SER A 133 -2.08 5.57 7.99
CA SER A 133 -1.50 4.56 7.09
C SER A 133 -1.63 4.90 5.60
N GLU A 134 -2.86 5.05 5.12
CA GLU A 134 -3.14 5.34 3.71
C GLU A 134 -2.53 6.66 3.22
N ARG A 135 -2.48 7.68 4.09
CA ARG A 135 -2.05 9.04 3.73
C ARG A 135 -0.53 9.13 3.67
N LEU A 136 0.15 8.45 4.59
CA LEU A 136 1.59 8.18 4.51
C LEU A 136 1.90 7.45 3.20
N LEU A 137 1.18 6.35 2.90
CA LEU A 137 1.37 5.58 1.66
C LEU A 137 1.16 6.45 0.39
N LYS A 138 0.13 7.29 0.38
CA LYS A 138 -0.11 8.25 -0.71
C LYS A 138 1.06 9.23 -0.86
N TYR A 139 1.52 9.81 0.25
CA TYR A 139 2.62 10.78 0.28
C TYR A 139 3.94 10.19 -0.24
N VAL A 140 4.41 9.06 0.31
CA VAL A 140 5.71 8.48 -0.08
C VAL A 140 5.73 8.04 -1.55
N LEU A 141 4.62 7.48 -2.06
CA LEU A 141 4.52 7.11 -3.46
C LEU A 141 4.46 8.35 -4.37
N GLN A 142 3.90 9.47 -3.92
CA GLN A 142 3.98 10.74 -4.65
C GLN A 142 5.40 11.31 -4.65
N GLN A 143 6.16 11.22 -3.55
CA GLN A 143 7.57 11.65 -3.51
C GLN A 143 8.45 10.77 -4.43
N ALA A 144 8.20 9.46 -4.46
CA ALA A 144 8.89 8.52 -5.35
C ALA A 144 8.43 8.57 -6.83
N GLY A 145 7.63 9.57 -7.23
CA GLY A 145 7.16 9.73 -8.61
C GLY A 145 6.24 8.61 -9.12
N ALA A 146 5.64 7.82 -8.23
CA ALA A 146 4.95 6.59 -8.58
C ALA A 146 3.68 6.83 -9.41
N ARG A 147 3.58 6.08 -10.50
CA ARG A 147 2.40 6.02 -11.38
C ARG A 147 1.39 5.08 -10.75
N ILE A 148 0.58 5.63 -9.84
CA ILE A 148 -0.54 4.89 -9.24
C ILE A 148 -1.50 4.40 -10.33
N CYS A 149 -1.80 3.10 -10.26
CA CYS A 149 -2.74 2.35 -11.09
C CYS A 149 -3.65 1.50 -10.17
N THR A 150 -4.74 0.94 -10.72
CA THR A 150 -5.82 0.29 -9.96
C THR A 150 -5.99 -1.19 -10.35
N MET A 151 -6.40 -2.03 -9.40
CA MET A 151 -6.76 -3.44 -9.62
C MET A 151 -8.20 -3.71 -9.19
N ASP A 152 -8.93 -4.41 -10.06
CA ASP A 152 -10.27 -4.99 -9.88
C ASP A 152 -10.25 -6.29 -9.05
N THR A 153 -9.08 -6.70 -8.55
CA THR A 153 -8.93 -7.76 -7.55
C THR A 153 -9.72 -7.44 -6.29
N LYS A 154 -10.50 -8.40 -5.81
CA LYS A 154 -11.31 -8.31 -4.59
C LYS A 154 -10.71 -9.22 -3.54
N ALA A 155 -10.53 -8.71 -2.33
CA ALA A 155 -10.06 -9.50 -1.19
C ALA A 155 -10.73 -9.03 0.09
N SER A 156 -11.23 -9.95 0.91
CA SER A 156 -11.79 -9.62 2.23
C SER A 156 -10.82 -9.96 3.34
N ARG A 157 -10.76 -9.12 4.38
CA ARG A 157 -10.06 -9.49 5.60
C ARG A 157 -10.77 -10.64 6.31
N VAL A 158 -10.03 -11.69 6.65
CA VAL A 158 -10.46 -12.77 7.53
C VAL A 158 -9.93 -12.49 8.94
N ARG A 159 -10.81 -12.51 9.94
CA ARG A 159 -10.44 -12.34 11.36
C ARG A 159 -9.90 -13.66 11.92
N ILE A 160 -9.23 -13.61 13.09
CA ILE A 160 -8.73 -14.81 13.79
C ILE A 160 -9.82 -15.84 14.12
N THR A 161 -11.09 -15.41 14.17
CA THR A 161 -12.28 -16.24 14.33
C THR A 161 -12.79 -16.90 13.03
N GLY A 162 -12.09 -16.73 11.90
CA GLY A 162 -12.54 -17.13 10.56
C GLY A 162 -13.60 -16.20 9.95
N ALA A 163 -14.13 -15.24 10.71
CA ALA A 163 -15.16 -14.31 10.23
C ALA A 163 -14.60 -13.35 9.16
N PHE A 164 -15.32 -13.21 8.05
CA PHE A 164 -15.01 -12.24 7.00
C PHE A 164 -15.44 -10.83 7.45
N ALA A 165 -14.63 -9.82 7.13
CA ALA A 165 -15.05 -8.43 7.19
C ALA A 165 -16.02 -8.11 6.04
N ASP A 166 -17.05 -7.31 6.33
CA ASP A 166 -17.86 -6.66 5.28
C ASP A 166 -17.01 -5.62 4.57
N GLU A 167 -16.93 -5.72 3.24
CA GLU A 167 -15.95 -5.02 2.42
C GLU A 167 -16.64 -4.44 1.17
N SER A 168 -16.82 -3.12 1.14
CA SER A 168 -17.44 -2.46 -0.01
C SER A 168 -16.47 -2.35 -1.19
N PHE A 169 -16.48 -3.34 -2.09
CA PHE A 169 -15.74 -3.38 -3.36
C PHE A 169 -16.27 -2.40 -4.42
N SER A 170 -16.68 -1.19 -4.02
CA SER A 170 -17.21 -0.17 -4.93
C SER A 170 -16.24 1.01 -5.03
N PRO A 171 -15.71 1.35 -6.22
CA PRO A 171 -14.88 2.55 -6.42
C PRO A 171 -15.63 3.88 -6.15
N LYS A 172 -16.95 3.84 -5.89
CA LYS A 172 -17.75 5.02 -5.53
C LYS A 172 -17.97 5.15 -4.01
N ARG A 173 -17.77 4.09 -3.23
CA ARG A 173 -17.92 4.08 -1.76
C ARG A 173 -16.55 4.09 -1.09
N GLY A 174 -16.43 4.79 0.04
CA GLY A 174 -15.17 4.86 0.80
C GLY A 174 -14.03 5.64 0.15
N MET A 175 -14.31 6.61 -0.74
CA MET A 175 -13.29 7.44 -1.43
C MET A 175 -12.81 8.69 -0.65
N GLY A 176 -13.36 8.96 0.53
CA GLY A 176 -13.03 10.15 1.31
C GLY A 176 -13.35 11.48 0.59
N LYS A 177 -12.39 12.40 0.54
CA LYS A 177 -12.56 13.76 -0.04
C LYS A 177 -12.70 13.75 -1.56
N ARG A 178 -13.34 14.79 -2.11
CA ARG A 178 -13.58 14.96 -3.57
C ARG A 178 -12.31 14.87 -4.42
N GLU A 179 -11.18 15.39 -3.93
CA GLU A 179 -9.84 15.31 -4.57
C GLU A 179 -9.46 13.87 -4.98
N ASN A 180 -9.75 12.89 -4.11
CA ASN A 180 -9.43 11.48 -4.37
C ASN A 180 -10.20 10.92 -5.56
N ARG A 181 -11.40 11.43 -5.87
CA ARG A 181 -12.17 10.96 -7.03
C ARG A 181 -11.47 11.31 -8.34
N TYR A 182 -10.87 12.50 -8.44
CA TYR A 182 -10.05 12.87 -9.60
C TYR A 182 -8.77 12.05 -9.66
N PHE A 183 -8.07 11.87 -8.53
CA PHE A 183 -6.86 11.05 -8.46
C PHE A 183 -7.11 9.57 -8.83
N HIS A 184 -8.25 9.02 -8.41
CA HIS A 184 -8.70 7.68 -8.75
C HIS A 184 -9.03 7.54 -10.25
N LEU A 185 -9.75 8.49 -10.84
CA LEU A 185 -10.00 8.53 -12.29
C LEU A 185 -8.69 8.55 -13.11
N PHE A 186 -7.69 9.33 -12.68
CA PHE A 186 -6.36 9.30 -13.32
C PHE A 186 -5.65 7.95 -13.17
N ALA A 187 -5.79 7.27 -12.03
CA ALA A 187 -5.23 5.94 -11.82
C ALA A 187 -5.96 4.86 -12.66
N GLN A 188 -7.28 4.93 -12.78
CA GLN A 188 -8.06 4.07 -13.68
C GLN A 188 -7.66 4.30 -15.15
N PHE A 189 -7.47 5.54 -15.58
CA PHE A 189 -7.03 5.85 -16.95
C PHE A 189 -5.62 5.31 -17.26
N ARG A 190 -4.67 5.43 -16.32
CA ARG A 190 -3.34 4.80 -16.45
C ARG A 190 -3.44 3.28 -16.58
N THR A 191 -4.30 2.65 -15.77
CA THR A 191 -4.57 1.21 -15.81
C THR A 191 -5.13 0.76 -17.16
N PHE A 192 -6.04 1.54 -17.74
CA PHE A 192 -6.57 1.28 -19.08
C PHE A 192 -5.48 1.33 -20.16
N MET A 193 -4.60 2.34 -20.13
CA MET A 193 -3.44 2.41 -21.04
C MET A 193 -2.47 1.24 -20.85
N ASP A 194 -2.27 0.76 -19.62
CA ASP A 194 -1.44 -0.42 -19.34
C ASP A 194 -2.04 -1.71 -19.91
N ARG A 195 -3.35 -1.93 -19.77
CA ARG A 195 -4.05 -3.08 -20.40
C ARG A 195 -3.86 -3.02 -21.91
N GLN A 196 -4.23 -1.91 -22.54
CA GLN A 196 -4.07 -1.67 -23.98
C GLN A 196 -2.65 -1.88 -24.52
N ARG A 197 -1.61 -1.56 -23.74
CA ARG A 197 -0.20 -1.86 -24.11
C ARG A 197 0.10 -3.36 -24.10
N SER A 198 -0.49 -4.09 -23.16
CA SER A 198 -0.35 -5.54 -23.02
C SER A 198 -0.98 -6.27 -24.21
N ASP A 199 -2.20 -5.86 -24.57
CA ASP A 199 -3.04 -6.52 -25.57
C ASP A 199 -2.48 -6.32 -26.98
N LYS A 200 -1.96 -5.11 -27.27
CA LYS A 200 -1.31 -4.77 -28.55
C LYS A 200 0.00 -5.51 -28.83
N THR A 201 0.52 -6.29 -27.88
CA THR A 201 1.71 -7.13 -28.07
C THR A 201 1.35 -8.62 -28.23
N GLU A 202 0.05 -8.95 -28.27
CA GLU A 202 -0.49 -10.31 -28.48
C GLU A 202 -1.39 -10.39 -29.74
N ALA A 203 -1.42 -9.32 -30.55
CA ALA A 203 -1.91 -9.39 -31.93
C ALA A 203 -0.84 -10.07 -32.82
N PRO A 204 -1.23 -11.00 -33.71
CA PRO A 204 -0.32 -11.71 -34.61
C PRO A 204 0.20 -10.85 -35.77
#